data_AF-A0A811AS19-F1
#
_entry.id   AF-A0A811AS19-F1
#
_cell.length_a   1.000
_cell.length_b   1.000
_cell.length_c   1.000
_cell.angle_alpha   90.00
_cell.angle_beta   90.00
_cell.angle_gamma   90.00
#
_symmetry.space_group_name_H-M   'P 1'
#
loop_
_entity.id
_entity.type
_entity.pdbx_description
1 polymer ?
#
loop_
_entity_poly.entity_id
_entity_poly.type
_entity_poly.pdbx_seq_one_letter_code
_entity_poly.pdbx_strand_id
1 'polypeptide(L)' 'MPTVPISMRKLKEILRLKYGVGLSHRQIGRSLAISPSVVSRYANRAAQLGIKQWPLPTGWDDTKLKHAFLQTRG' A
#
# COMPACT_ATOMS: atom_id res chain seq x y z
N MET A 1 13.26 2.84 13.71
CA MET A 1 11.85 2.61 14.08
C MET A 1 11.40 1.27 13.51
N PRO A 2 11.03 0.27 14.32
CA PRO A 2 10.44 -0.98 13.80
C PRO A 2 9.13 -0.63 13.09
N THR A 3 9.04 -0.96 11.80
CA THR A 3 7.84 -0.70 11.01
C THR A 3 6.78 -1.70 11.46
N VAL A 4 5.83 -1.27 12.28
CA VAL A 4 4.64 -2.08 12.57
C VAL A 4 3.96 -2.36 11.22
N PRO A 5 3.77 -3.64 10.85
CA PRO A 5 3.13 -3.96 9.58
C PRO A 5 1.71 -3.35 9.57
N ILE A 6 1.38 -2.60 8.53
CA ILE A 6 0.04 -2.04 8.38
C ILE A 6 -0.96 -3.17 8.13
N SER A 7 -2.20 -2.99 8.58
CA SER A 7 -3.25 -3.96 8.29
C SER A 7 -3.55 -4.02 6.77
N MET A 8 -4.05 -5.17 6.31
CA MET A 8 -4.49 -5.35 4.91
C MET A 8 -5.51 -4.29 4.46
N ARG A 9 -6.38 -3.85 5.38
CA ARG A 9 -7.31 -2.74 5.13
C ARG A 9 -6.57 -1.43 4.83
N LYS A 10 -5.58 -1.05 5.65
CA LYS A 10 -4.77 0.15 5.41
C LYS A 10 -3.96 0.04 4.12
N LEU A 11 -3.42 -1.12 3.79
CA LEU A 11 -2.70 -1.33 2.54
C LEU A 11 -3.61 -1.07 1.33
N LYS A 12 -4.79 -1.68 1.30
CA LYS A 12 -5.78 -1.46 0.22
C LYS A 12 -6.18 0.01 0.12
N GLU A 13 -6.38 0.70 1.24
CA GLU A 13 -6.68 2.14 1.21
C GLU A 13 -5.51 2.99 0.70
N ILE A 14 -4.25 2.66 1.01
CA ILE A 14 -3.09 3.35 0.41
C ILE A 14 -3.14 3.22 -1.12
N LEU A 15 -3.37 2.00 -1.62
CA LEU A 15 -3.43 1.74 -3.07
C LEU A 15 -4.61 2.48 -3.71
N ARG A 16 -5.79 2.45 -3.07
CA ARG A 16 -6.99 3.17 -3.53
C ARG A 16 -6.76 4.68 -3.60
N LEU A 17 -6.23 5.27 -2.54
CA LEU A 17 -5.99 6.72 -2.49
C LEU A 17 -4.88 7.15 -3.45
N LYS A 18 -3.86 6.31 -3.65
CA LYS A 18 -2.76 6.61 -4.58
C LYS A 18 -3.17 6.49 -6.04
N TYR A 19 -3.77 5.36 -6.43
CA TYR A 19 -4.01 5.02 -7.84
C TYR A 19 -5.44 5.28 -8.30
N GLY A 20 -6.41 5.23 -7.38
CA GLY A 20 -7.82 5.53 -7.69
C GLY A 20 -8.15 7.01 -7.56
N VAL A 21 -7.63 7.68 -6.52
CA VAL A 21 -7.90 9.10 -6.26
C VAL A 21 -6.76 10.03 -6.71
N GLY A 22 -5.51 9.53 -6.77
CA GLY A 22 -4.36 10.33 -7.19
C GLY A 22 -3.74 11.20 -6.09
N LEU A 23 -3.96 10.88 -4.81
CA LEU A 23 -3.43 11.68 -3.70
C LEU A 23 -1.89 11.56 -3.55
N SER A 24 -1.28 12.64 -3.06
CA SER A 24 0.14 12.64 -2.68
C SER A 24 0.41 11.80 -1.43
N HIS A 25 1.66 11.36 -1.23
CA HIS A 25 2.02 10.54 -0.06
C HIS A 25 1.72 11.25 1.28
N ARG A 26 1.83 12.59 1.31
CA ARG A 26 1.52 13.40 2.49
C ARG A 26 0.02 13.45 2.78
N GLN A 27 -0.81 13.58 1.75
CA GLN A 27 -2.28 13.54 1.91
C GLN A 27 -2.74 12.16 2.39
N ILE A 28 -2.24 11.08 1.78
CA ILE A 28 -2.55 9.70 2.19
C ILE A 28 -2.13 9.46 3.65
N GLY A 29 -0.93 9.91 4.02
CA GLY A 29 -0.43 9.77 5.39
C GLY A 29 -1.32 10.46 6.42
N ARG A 30 -1.82 11.67 6.10
CA ARG A 30 -2.80 12.37 6.94
C ARG A 30 -4.13 11.62 7.02
N SER A 31 -4.67 11.17 5.89
CA SER A 31 -5.95 10.45 5.84
C SER A 31 -5.95 9.13 6.62
N LEU A 32 -4.83 8.42 6.65
CA LEU A 32 -4.71 7.09 7.28
C LEU A 32 -3.99 7.10 8.63
N ALA A 33 -3.65 8.29 9.14
CA ALA A 33 -2.84 8.51 10.34
C ALA A 33 -1.55 7.66 10.34
N ILE A 34 -0.78 7.73 9.25
CA ILE A 34 0.51 7.05 9.10
C ILE A 34 1.54 8.01 8.51
N SER A 35 2.82 7.73 8.76
CA SER A 35 3.91 8.56 8.22
C SER A 35 3.93 8.51 6.67
N PRO A 36 4.15 9.65 5.98
CA PRO A 36 4.35 9.68 4.53
C PRO A 36 5.48 8.76 4.04
N SER A 37 6.49 8.50 4.87
CA SER A 37 7.57 7.56 4.54
C SER A 37 7.07 6.12 4.45
N VAL A 38 6.10 5.74 5.29
CA VAL A 38 5.44 4.43 5.24
C VAL A 38 4.63 4.33 3.95
N VAL A 39 3.85 5.36 3.61
CA VAL A 39 3.12 5.43 2.33
C VAL A 39 4.06 5.27 1.15
N SER A 40 5.18 5.99 1.14
CA SER A 40 6.18 5.89 0.07
C SER A 40 6.75 4.48 -0.06
N ARG A 41 7.02 3.79 1.06
CA ARG A 41 7.52 2.41 1.04
C ARG A 41 6.52 1.47 0.36
N TYR A 42 5.25 1.54 0.74
CA TYR A 42 4.20 0.70 0.17
C TYR A 42 3.91 1.06 -1.29
N ALA A 43 3.88 2.34 -1.65
CA ALA A 43 3.69 2.79 -3.03
C ALA A 43 4.85 2.35 -3.94
N ASN A 44 6.10 2.46 -3.47
CA ASN A 44 7.27 1.99 -4.22
C ASN A 44 7.23 0.47 -4.41
N ARG A 45 6.86 -0.28 -3.36
CA ARG A 45 6.70 -1.73 -3.46
C ARG A 45 5.59 -2.10 -4.44
N ALA A 46 4.46 -1.40 -4.42
CA ALA A 46 3.37 -1.59 -5.37
C ALA A 46 3.84 -1.34 -6.81
N ALA A 47 4.63 -0.29 -7.05
CA ALA A 47 5.20 0.00 -8.36
C ALA A 47 6.16 -1.12 -8.85
N GLN A 48 6.99 -1.67 -7.95
CA GLN A 48 7.85 -2.84 -8.27
C GLN A 48 7.05 -4.09 -8.65
N LEU A 49 5.86 -4.24 -8.07
CA LEU A 49 4.94 -5.35 -8.34
C LEU A 49 4.05 -5.08 -9.57
N GLY A 50 4.24 -3.95 -10.27
CA GLY A 50 3.43 -3.57 -11.42
C GLY A 50 2.01 -3.10 -11.07
N ILE A 51 1.69 -2.89 -9.79
CA ILE A 51 0.41 -2.33 -9.35
C ILE A 51 0.43 -0.83 -9.62
N LYS A 52 -0.28 -0.40 -10.65
CA LYS A 52 -0.33 1.01 -11.07
C LYS A 52 -1.75 1.57 -11.14
N GLN A 53 -2.77 0.76 -10.86
CA GLN A 53 -4.16 1.14 -11.00
C GLN A 53 -4.99 0.63 -9.83
N TRP A 54 -6.09 1.34 -9.57
CA TRP A 54 -7.17 0.89 -8.71
C TRP A 54 -8.49 1.04 -9.48
N PRO A 55 -9.41 0.05 -9.45
CA PRO A 55 -9.38 -1.18 -8.67
C PRO A 55 -8.27 -2.14 -9.11
N LEU A 56 -7.87 -3.02 -8.19
CA LEU A 56 -6.80 -3.98 -8.44
C LEU A 56 -7.15 -4.91 -9.62
N PRO A 57 -6.21 -5.20 -10.52
CA PRO A 57 -6.40 -6.22 -11.55
C PRO A 57 -6.81 -7.56 -10.94
N THR A 58 -7.59 -8.37 -11.66
CA THR A 58 -8.14 -9.67 -11.22
C THR A 58 -7.09 -10.65 -10.66
N GLY A 59 -5.81 -10.44 -10.99
CA GLY A 59 -4.69 -11.24 -10.48
C GLY A 59 -4.24 -10.89 -9.06
N TRP A 60 -4.73 -9.82 -8.43
CA TRP A 60 -4.35 -9.35 -7.09
C TRP A 60 -5.44 -9.65 -6.05
N ASP A 61 -5.35 -10.81 -5.41
CA ASP A 61 -6.19 -11.20 -4.28
C ASP A 61 -5.57 -10.80 -2.93
N ASP A 62 -6.34 -10.93 -1.84
CA ASP A 62 -5.87 -10.65 -0.49
C ASP A 62 -4.64 -11.48 -0.11
N THR A 63 -4.58 -12.73 -0.59
CA THR A 63 -3.47 -13.67 -0.33
C THR A 63 -2.18 -13.16 -0.97
N LYS A 64 -2.17 -12.86 -2.27
CA LYS A 64 -0.98 -12.33 -2.98
C LYS A 64 -0.55 -10.98 -2.43
N LEU A 65 -1.50 -10.10 -2.08
CA LEU A 65 -1.14 -8.85 -1.41
C LEU A 65 -0.46 -9.11 -0.07
N LYS A 66 -0.98 -10.03 0.75
CA LYS A 66 -0.33 -10.43 2.01
C LYS A 66 1.09 -10.93 1.78
N HIS A 67 1.27 -11.85 0.84
CA HIS A 67 2.58 -12.40 0.50
C HIS A 67 3.54 -11.31 -0.01
N ALA A 68 3.08 -10.44 -0.91
CA ALA A 68 3.94 -9.46 -1.57
C ALA A 68 4.33 -8.26 -0.68
N PHE A 69 3.49 -7.90 0.31
CA PHE A 69 3.66 -6.70 1.14
C PHE A 69 3.86 -6.94 2.63
N LEU A 70 3.35 -8.04 3.20
CA LEU A 70 3.35 -8.28 4.65
C LEU A 70 4.26 -9.44 5.06
N GLN A 71 4.71 -10.27 4.11
CA GLN A 71 5.58 -11.41 4.37
C GLN A 71 7.06 -11.01 4.37
N THR A 72 7.42 -10.01 5.18
CA THR A 72 8.82 -9.70 5.49
C THR A 72 9.03 -9.90 6.99
N ARG A 73 9.01 -11.17 7.40
CA ARG A 73 9.58 -11.72 8.64
C ARG A 73 9.52 -13.24 8.54
N GLY A 74 10.70 -13.85 8.54
CA GLY A 74 10.98 -15.26 8.24
C GLY A 74 12.22 -15.30 7.38
#